data_AF-A0A9C8GNJ5-F1
#
_entry.id   AF-A0A9C8GNJ5-F1
#
_cell.length_a   1.000
_cell.length_b   1.000
_cell.length_c   1.000
_cell.angle_alpha   90.00
_cell.angle_beta   90.00
_cell.angle_gamma   90.00
#
_symmetry.space_group_name_H-M   'P 1'
#
loop_
_entity.id
_entity.type
_entity.pdbx_description
1 polymer ?
#
loop_
_entity_poly.entity_id
_entity_poly.type
_entity_poly.pdbx_seq_one_letter_code
_entity_poly.pdbx_strand_id
1 'polypeptide(L)'
;MRDTNADGQVEIIIWGHAAQSIDLLHIFAWNGETYQLLGAFEGKAGIRLQNTDGDLAEEISVRYDAGGGLVWEAVHTWDGANYGWSWERYDWFYLSRPHVYRTDTPERMVISFYLAIDDRDLPGAYRLLSETARSAQSYEMWTAGFATTLAVEVGVVHELDRSDGAATVAAQVLSYDNVDGRVILQLWDTRWAVTQTADGWRGVSATTELLDRWEAPYYP
;
A
#
# COMPACT_ATOMS: atom_id res chain seq x y z
N MET A 1 -2.28 9.95 25.31
CA MET A 1 -3.53 10.73 25.18
C MET A 1 -3.28 11.76 24.11
N ARG A 2 -4.00 11.65 23.00
CA ARG A 2 -3.99 12.60 21.86
C ARG A 2 -5.32 12.48 21.13
N ASP A 3 -5.73 13.54 20.46
CA ASP A 3 -6.80 13.49 19.46
C ASP A 3 -6.28 12.70 18.25
N THR A 4 -6.85 11.53 18.01
CA THR A 4 -6.38 10.53 17.05
C THR A 4 -7.22 10.53 15.79
N ASN A 5 -8.47 11.00 15.85
CA ASN A 5 -9.41 11.03 14.74
C ASN A 5 -9.76 12.46 14.28
N ALA A 6 -9.07 13.47 14.86
CA ALA A 6 -9.25 14.89 14.59
C ALA A 6 -10.66 15.42 14.88
N ASP A 7 -11.40 14.80 15.83
CA ASP A 7 -12.75 15.22 16.19
C ASP A 7 -12.81 16.27 17.33
N GLY A 8 -11.64 16.66 17.86
CA GLY A 8 -11.49 17.60 18.96
C GLY A 8 -11.63 16.98 20.35
N GLN A 9 -11.88 15.67 20.45
CA GLN A 9 -11.82 14.91 21.69
C GLN A 9 -10.45 14.23 21.83
N VAL A 10 -10.11 13.87 23.07
CA VAL A 10 -8.81 13.24 23.36
C VAL A 10 -9.03 11.78 23.68
N GLU A 11 -8.37 10.89 22.94
CA GLU A 11 -8.46 9.45 23.16
C GLU A 11 -7.40 8.95 24.13
N ILE A 12 -7.76 7.88 24.83
CA ILE A 12 -6.83 6.97 25.50
C ILE A 12 -6.52 5.84 24.53
N ILE A 13 -5.23 5.73 24.20
CA ILE A 13 -4.67 4.67 23.36
C ILE A 13 -3.98 3.67 24.27
N ILE A 14 -4.40 2.41 24.21
CA ILE A 14 -3.82 1.31 24.99
C ILE A 14 -3.20 0.31 24.03
N TRP A 15 -1.88 0.20 24.09
CA TRP A 15 -1.11 -0.84 23.43
C TRP A 15 -0.95 -2.04 24.35
N GLY A 16 -1.00 -3.24 23.77
CA GLY A 16 -0.77 -4.48 24.50
C GLY A 16 -0.22 -5.57 23.59
N HIS A 17 0.09 -6.70 24.21
CA HIS A 17 0.49 -7.90 23.49
C HIS A 17 -0.30 -9.10 24.01
N ALA A 18 -0.74 -9.96 23.09
CA ALA A 18 -1.30 -11.26 23.39
C ALA A 18 -0.37 -12.37 22.90
N ALA A 19 -0.30 -13.46 23.68
CA ALA A 19 0.66 -14.54 23.43
C ALA A 19 2.09 -14.01 23.24
N GLN A 20 2.88 -14.61 22.35
CA GLN A 20 4.27 -14.22 22.12
C GLN A 20 4.47 -13.19 21.00
N SER A 21 3.45 -12.91 20.17
CA SER A 21 3.69 -12.20 18.90
C SER A 21 2.47 -11.45 18.34
N ILE A 22 1.42 -11.23 19.13
CA ILE A 22 0.23 -10.53 18.66
C ILE A 22 0.20 -9.15 19.30
N ASP A 23 0.19 -8.10 18.48
CA ASP A 23 0.02 -6.73 18.95
C ASP A 23 -1.46 -6.39 19.04
N LEU A 24 -1.82 -5.70 20.12
CA LEU A 24 -3.17 -5.23 20.39
C LEU A 24 -3.19 -3.71 20.49
N LEU A 25 -4.21 -3.11 19.90
CA LEU A 25 -4.50 -1.68 20.01
C LEU A 25 -5.95 -1.48 20.40
N HIS A 26 -6.19 -0.76 21.49
CA HIS A 26 -7.54 -0.32 21.89
C HIS A 26 -7.57 1.20 22.01
N ILE A 27 -8.60 1.82 21.45
CA ILE A 27 -8.80 3.27 21.46
C ILE A 27 -10.10 3.56 22.19
N PHE A 28 -10.04 4.44 23.18
CA PHE A 28 -11.20 4.85 23.98
C PHE A 28 -11.35 6.37 23.98
N ALA A 29 -12.59 6.86 23.92
CA ALA A 29 -12.93 8.27 24.11
C ALA A 29 -13.89 8.44 25.29
N TRP A 30 -13.85 9.61 25.93
CA TRP A 30 -14.79 9.96 27.00
C TRP A 30 -16.07 10.53 26.40
N ASN A 31 -17.19 9.85 26.59
CA ASN A 31 -18.48 10.27 26.01
C ASN A 31 -19.30 11.24 26.90
N GLY A 32 -18.72 11.73 28.00
CA GLY A 32 -19.41 12.54 29.00
C GLY A 32 -19.73 11.78 30.29
N GLU A 33 -19.82 10.45 30.25
CA GLU A 33 -20.18 9.62 31.39
C GLU A 33 -19.18 8.48 31.65
N THR A 34 -18.67 7.85 30.58
CA THR A 34 -17.74 6.72 30.67
C THR A 34 -16.72 6.76 29.53
N TYR A 35 -15.63 6.00 29.65
CA TYR A 35 -14.78 5.70 28.51
C TYR A 35 -15.44 4.64 27.63
N GLN A 36 -15.77 5.02 26.40
CA GLN A 36 -16.33 4.14 25.37
C GLN A 36 -15.21 3.67 24.44
N LEU A 37 -15.23 2.38 24.09
CA LEU A 37 -14.33 1.81 23.09
C LEU A 37 -14.73 2.32 21.69
N LEU A 38 -13.80 2.97 20.99
CA LEU A 38 -13.94 3.39 19.60
C LEU A 38 -13.44 2.33 18.62
N GLY A 39 -12.41 1.56 19.00
CA GLY A 39 -11.85 0.52 18.15
C GLY A 39 -10.93 -0.43 18.92
N ALA A 40 -10.92 -1.69 18.51
CA ALA A 40 -10.05 -2.74 19.02
C ALA A 40 -9.46 -3.52 17.85
N PHE A 41 -8.14 -3.66 17.83
CA PHE A 41 -7.40 -4.22 16.71
C PHE A 41 -6.40 -5.27 17.18
N GLU A 42 -6.21 -6.28 16.34
CA GLU A 42 -5.29 -7.38 16.56
C GLU A 42 -4.43 -7.59 15.31
N GLY A 43 -3.12 -7.41 15.42
CA GLY A 43 -2.17 -7.55 14.30
C GLY A 43 -1.07 -8.55 14.61
N LYS A 44 -1.00 -9.64 13.84
CA LYS A 44 0.02 -10.70 14.02
C LYS A 44 1.41 -10.31 13.53
N ALA A 45 1.50 -9.31 12.66
CA ALA A 45 2.75 -8.69 12.21
C ALA A 45 2.91 -7.24 12.73
N GLY A 46 2.13 -6.89 13.76
CA GLY A 46 2.10 -5.57 14.37
C GLY A 46 0.93 -4.71 13.93
N ILE A 47 0.84 -3.53 14.56
CA ILE A 47 -0.14 -2.49 14.24
C ILE A 47 0.60 -1.16 14.16
N ARG A 48 0.26 -0.32 13.17
CA ARG A 48 0.72 1.07 13.06
C ARG A 48 -0.45 2.01 13.25
N LEU A 49 -0.17 3.15 13.87
CA LEU A 49 -1.08 4.28 14.01
C LEU A 49 -0.32 5.50 13.49
N GLN A 50 -0.76 6.02 12.34
CA GLN A 50 -0.03 7.04 11.57
C GLN A 50 -1.01 7.85 10.73
N ASN A 51 -0.78 9.15 10.60
CA ASN A 51 -1.45 10.00 9.61
C ASN A 51 -0.68 9.90 8.27
N THR A 52 -1.29 9.26 7.29
CA THR A 52 -0.70 8.94 5.97
C THR A 52 -1.15 9.92 4.90
N ASP A 53 -2.38 10.42 4.97
CA ASP A 53 -2.98 11.24 3.91
C ASP A 53 -2.95 12.76 4.21
N GLY A 54 -2.58 13.15 5.43
CA GLY A 54 -2.43 14.53 5.86
C GLY A 54 -3.69 15.15 6.44
N ASP A 55 -4.73 14.39 6.79
CA ASP A 55 -6.01 14.94 7.27
C ASP A 55 -6.08 15.23 8.79
N LEU A 56 -5.02 14.90 9.55
CA LEU A 56 -4.89 14.89 11.02
C LEU A 56 -5.47 13.69 11.74
N ALA A 57 -6.40 12.97 11.13
CA ALA A 57 -6.79 11.68 11.62
C ALA A 57 -5.64 10.70 11.39
N GLU A 58 -5.50 9.76 12.30
CA GLU A 58 -4.50 8.72 12.21
C GLU A 58 -5.19 7.47 11.66
N GLU A 59 -4.65 6.92 10.58
CA GLU A 59 -5.05 5.60 10.12
C GLU A 59 -4.45 4.51 11.00
N ILE A 60 -5.19 3.41 11.07
CA ILE A 60 -4.75 2.20 11.76
C ILE A 60 -4.42 1.16 10.71
N SER A 61 -3.13 0.84 10.57
CA SER A 61 -2.67 -0.22 9.68
C SER A 61 -2.45 -1.50 10.48
N VAL A 62 -3.36 -2.46 10.36
CA VAL A 62 -3.25 -3.79 10.98
C VAL A 62 -2.45 -4.70 10.05
N ARG A 63 -1.32 -5.23 10.52
CA ARG A 63 -0.34 -5.91 9.66
C ARG A 63 -0.43 -7.43 9.81
N TYR A 64 -0.34 -8.10 8.67
CA TYR A 64 -0.31 -9.55 8.54
C TYR A 64 0.92 -9.98 7.75
N ASP A 65 1.61 -11.04 8.18
CA ASP A 65 2.77 -11.56 7.45
C ASP A 65 2.32 -12.13 6.09
N ALA A 66 2.79 -11.51 5.01
CA ALA A 66 2.53 -11.93 3.63
C ALA A 66 3.67 -12.82 3.08
N GLY A 67 4.66 -13.13 3.91
CA GLY A 67 5.82 -13.93 3.59
C GLY A 67 6.86 -13.17 2.77
N GLY A 68 8.08 -13.69 2.79
CA GLY A 68 9.17 -13.15 1.96
C GLY A 68 9.65 -11.74 2.30
N GLY A 69 9.37 -11.29 3.53
CA GLY A 69 9.72 -9.94 3.99
C GLY A 69 8.65 -8.90 3.68
N LEU A 70 7.45 -9.33 3.26
CA LEU A 70 6.29 -8.47 3.02
C LEU A 70 5.29 -8.57 4.17
N VAL A 71 4.53 -7.49 4.36
CA VAL A 71 3.27 -7.48 5.08
C VAL A 71 2.14 -7.15 4.11
N TRP A 72 0.95 -7.63 4.45
CA TRP A 72 -0.30 -7.08 3.95
C TRP A 72 -0.94 -6.31 5.10
N GLU A 73 -1.29 -5.04 4.85
CA GLU A 73 -1.87 -4.13 5.83
C GLU A 73 -3.34 -3.90 5.51
N ALA A 74 -4.23 -4.18 6.47
CA ALA A 74 -5.59 -3.65 6.44
C ALA A 74 -5.58 -2.25 7.07
N VAL A 75 -5.95 -1.25 6.29
CA VAL A 75 -5.96 0.16 6.70
C VAL A 75 -7.38 0.54 7.11
N HIS A 76 -7.50 1.05 8.34
CA HIS A 76 -8.75 1.58 8.87
C HIS A 76 -8.66 3.10 9.03
N THR A 77 -9.64 3.82 8.50
CA THR A 77 -9.79 5.27 8.65
C THR A 77 -11.02 5.59 9.49
N TRP A 78 -11.04 6.78 10.09
CA TRP A 78 -12.20 7.25 10.83
C TRP A 78 -13.30 7.72 9.85
N ASP A 79 -14.52 7.19 9.99
CA ASP A 79 -15.66 7.55 9.14
C ASP A 79 -16.57 8.64 9.75
N GLY A 80 -16.14 9.24 10.86
CA GLY A 80 -16.93 10.17 11.66
C GLY A 80 -17.60 9.52 12.88
N ALA A 81 -17.67 8.19 12.95
CA ALA A 81 -18.26 7.46 14.07
C ALA A 81 -17.45 6.22 14.49
N ASN A 82 -16.75 5.56 13.57
CA ASN A 82 -15.98 4.35 13.80
C ASN A 82 -14.71 4.32 12.93
N TYR A 83 -13.75 3.50 13.33
CA TYR A 83 -12.65 3.11 12.46
C TYR A 83 -13.09 1.96 11.53
N GLY A 84 -13.42 2.30 10.29
CA GLY A 84 -13.84 1.35 9.24
C GLY A 84 -12.66 0.94 8.35
N TRP A 85 -12.66 -0.31 7.86
CA TRP A 85 -11.67 -0.74 6.85
C TRP A 85 -11.93 0.04 5.56
N SER A 86 -10.95 0.85 5.13
CA SER A 86 -11.02 1.70 3.94
C SER A 86 -10.12 1.24 2.79
N TRP A 87 -8.95 0.67 3.10
CA TRP A 87 -8.00 0.24 2.08
C TRP A 87 -7.16 -0.95 2.55
N GLU A 88 -6.49 -1.61 1.62
CA GLU A 88 -5.53 -2.67 1.90
C GLU A 88 -4.29 -2.47 1.03
N ARG A 89 -3.10 -2.77 1.55
CA ARG A 89 -1.85 -2.61 0.81
C ARG A 89 -0.79 -3.62 1.20
N TYR A 90 0.06 -3.98 0.25
CA TYR A 90 1.34 -4.62 0.55
C TYR A 90 2.39 -3.57 0.91
N ASP A 91 3.22 -3.88 1.91
CA ASP A 91 4.37 -3.07 2.32
C ASP A 91 5.52 -3.99 2.78
N TRP A 92 6.69 -3.43 3.03
CA TRP A 92 7.83 -4.14 3.60
C TRP A 92 7.61 -4.43 5.09
N PHE A 93 7.90 -5.66 5.49
CA PHE A 93 7.84 -6.07 6.89
C PHE A 93 8.86 -5.29 7.74
N TYR A 94 10.08 -5.14 7.22
CA TYR A 94 11.20 -4.47 7.87
C TYR A 94 11.51 -3.14 7.18
N LEU A 95 11.91 -2.12 7.95
CA LEU A 95 12.32 -0.82 7.43
C LEU A 95 13.76 -0.81 6.86
N SER A 96 14.52 -1.89 7.06
CA SER A 96 15.93 -1.96 6.67
C SER A 96 16.08 -2.06 5.15
N ARG A 97 16.80 -1.09 4.57
CA ARG A 97 17.12 -1.02 3.15
C ARG A 97 18.55 -1.54 2.86
N PRO A 98 18.83 -2.04 1.64
CA PRO A 98 17.93 -2.18 0.50
C PRO A 98 16.95 -3.37 0.64
N HIS A 99 15.75 -3.23 0.07
CA HIS A 99 14.78 -4.31 -0.02
C HIS A 99 15.08 -5.23 -1.20
N VAL A 100 14.66 -6.49 -1.09
CA VAL A 100 14.79 -7.48 -2.17
C VAL A 100 13.45 -7.58 -2.91
N TYR A 101 13.41 -7.07 -4.14
CA TYR A 101 12.28 -7.19 -5.05
C TYR A 101 12.14 -8.62 -5.57
N ARG A 102 11.26 -9.41 -4.95
CA ARG A 102 11.07 -10.83 -5.28
C ARG A 102 10.22 -11.01 -6.52
N THR A 103 10.62 -11.96 -7.35
CA THR A 103 9.91 -12.29 -8.60
C THR A 103 9.70 -13.79 -8.74
N ASP A 104 9.61 -14.52 -7.62
CA ASP A 104 9.43 -15.98 -7.63
C ASP A 104 8.01 -16.42 -7.99
N THR A 105 7.02 -15.51 -7.92
CA THR A 105 5.67 -15.71 -8.46
C THR A 105 5.24 -14.53 -9.33
N PRO A 106 4.23 -14.70 -10.20
CA PRO A 106 3.60 -13.61 -10.95
C PRO A 106 3.15 -12.45 -10.07
N GLU A 107 2.47 -12.73 -8.96
CA GLU A 107 1.95 -11.71 -8.04
C GLU A 107 3.08 -10.97 -7.34
N ARG A 108 4.11 -11.69 -6.88
CA ARG A 108 5.27 -11.06 -6.23
C ARG A 108 6.04 -10.13 -7.15
N MET A 109 6.10 -10.45 -8.43
CA MET A 109 6.66 -9.54 -9.42
C MET A 109 5.85 -8.23 -9.46
N VAL A 110 4.51 -8.29 -9.49
CA VAL A 110 3.65 -7.10 -9.58
C VAL A 110 3.73 -6.29 -8.30
N ILE A 111 3.66 -6.94 -7.14
CA ILE A 111 3.86 -6.31 -5.83
C ILE A 111 5.22 -5.60 -5.78
N SER A 112 6.30 -6.31 -6.16
CA SER A 112 7.65 -5.74 -6.14
C SER A 112 7.82 -4.57 -7.10
N PHE A 113 7.11 -4.57 -8.24
CA PHE A 113 7.16 -3.47 -9.20
C PHE A 113 6.62 -2.18 -8.57
N TYR A 114 5.46 -2.24 -7.91
CA TYR A 114 4.87 -1.08 -7.26
C TYR A 114 5.64 -0.66 -6.00
N LEU A 115 6.13 -1.61 -5.19
CA LEU A 115 7.00 -1.30 -4.05
C LEU A 115 8.31 -0.65 -4.47
N ALA A 116 8.88 -1.02 -5.62
CA ALA A 116 10.09 -0.36 -6.14
C ALA A 116 9.82 1.08 -6.59
N ILE A 117 8.64 1.36 -7.15
CA ILE A 117 8.21 2.73 -7.46
C ILE A 117 8.07 3.55 -6.18
N ASP A 118 7.39 2.99 -5.16
CA ASP A 118 7.18 3.66 -3.87
C ASP A 118 8.49 3.91 -3.11
N ASP A 119 9.41 2.93 -3.14
CA ASP A 119 10.77 3.07 -2.61
C ASP A 119 11.62 4.13 -3.34
N ARG A 120 11.12 4.66 -4.45
CA ARG A 120 11.81 5.53 -5.42
C ARG A 120 12.99 4.88 -6.14
N ASP A 121 13.08 3.54 -6.15
CA ASP A 121 14.03 2.79 -6.95
C ASP A 121 13.48 2.56 -8.37
N LEU A 122 13.35 3.64 -9.14
CA LEU A 122 12.94 3.57 -10.55
C LEU A 122 13.85 2.67 -11.41
N PRO A 123 15.19 2.64 -11.23
CA PRO A 123 16.03 1.64 -11.88
C PRO A 123 15.64 0.20 -11.50
N GLY A 124 15.33 -0.06 -10.23
CA GLY A 124 14.85 -1.34 -9.73
C GLY A 124 13.54 -1.77 -10.36
N ALA A 125 12.54 -0.89 -10.33
CA ALA A 125 11.24 -1.11 -10.98
C ALA A 125 11.41 -1.41 -12.48
N TYR A 126 12.24 -0.64 -13.18
CA TYR A 126 12.49 -0.86 -14.61
C TYR A 126 13.17 -2.20 -14.90
N ARG A 127 14.06 -2.69 -14.02
CA ARG A 127 14.68 -4.03 -14.15
C ARG A 127 13.70 -5.19 -13.99
N LEU A 128 12.53 -4.96 -13.38
CA LEU A 128 11.46 -5.96 -13.26
C LEU A 128 10.65 -6.11 -14.55
N LEU A 129 10.83 -5.21 -15.53
CA LEU A 129 10.27 -5.34 -16.86
C LEU A 129 11.09 -6.33 -17.71
N SER A 130 10.39 -7.02 -18.61
CA SER A 130 10.98 -7.94 -19.60
C SER A 130 11.89 -7.19 -20.57
N GLU A 131 12.79 -7.91 -21.23
CA GLU A 131 13.65 -7.32 -22.28
C GLU A 131 12.84 -6.70 -23.42
N THR A 132 11.75 -7.36 -23.82
CA THR A 132 10.82 -6.85 -24.82
C THR A 132 10.20 -5.52 -24.39
N ALA A 133 9.70 -5.42 -23.15
CA ALA A 133 9.14 -4.19 -22.61
C ALA A 133 10.18 -3.06 -22.55
N ARG A 134 11.40 -3.35 -22.07
CA ARG A 134 12.50 -2.38 -21.97
C ARG A 134 13.06 -1.94 -23.32
N SER A 135 12.85 -2.74 -24.37
CA SER A 135 13.22 -2.40 -25.74
C SER A 135 12.16 -1.57 -26.44
N ALA A 136 10.89 -1.67 -26.00
CA ALA A 136 9.77 -0.90 -26.56
C ALA A 136 9.74 0.56 -26.10
N GLN A 137 10.25 0.85 -24.89
CA GLN A 137 10.32 2.20 -24.33
C GLN A 137 11.66 2.38 -23.62
N SER A 138 12.38 3.47 -23.89
CA SER A 138 13.65 3.74 -23.20
C SER A 138 13.43 4.04 -21.71
N TYR A 139 14.47 3.82 -20.90
CA TYR A 139 14.42 4.11 -19.47
C TYR A 139 14.05 5.57 -19.19
N GLU A 140 14.63 6.52 -19.92
CA GLU A 140 14.38 7.95 -19.74
C GLU A 140 12.91 8.29 -20.03
N MET A 141 12.35 7.78 -21.12
CA MET A 141 10.93 7.98 -21.44
C MET A 141 10.00 7.30 -20.43
N TRP A 142 10.38 6.13 -19.93
CA TRP A 142 9.60 5.41 -18.93
C TRP A 142 9.60 6.14 -17.57
N THR A 143 10.77 6.58 -17.10
CA THR A 143 10.90 7.33 -15.83
C THR A 143 10.17 8.67 -15.85
N ALA A 144 10.09 9.34 -17.00
CA ALA A 144 9.33 10.58 -17.14
C ALA A 144 7.85 10.42 -16.78
N GLY A 145 7.29 9.20 -16.92
CA GLY A 145 5.91 8.89 -16.52
C GLY A 145 5.66 8.95 -15.01
N PHE A 146 6.71 8.89 -14.19
CA PHE A 146 6.63 8.93 -12.72
C PHE A 146 7.10 10.27 -12.14
N ALA A 147 7.28 11.30 -12.98
CA ALA A 147 7.86 12.57 -12.57
C ALA A 147 7.02 13.31 -11.50
N THR A 148 5.70 13.10 -11.49
CA THR A 148 4.77 13.68 -10.52
C THR A 148 4.48 12.76 -9.35
N THR A 149 4.84 11.49 -9.43
CA THR A 149 4.44 10.48 -8.45
C THR A 149 5.13 10.73 -7.12
N LEU A 150 4.33 10.80 -6.06
CA LEU A 150 4.71 11.04 -4.67
C LEU A 150 4.80 9.73 -3.87
N ALA A 151 3.84 8.84 -4.08
CA ALA A 151 3.77 7.52 -3.46
C ALA A 151 2.91 6.61 -4.32
N VAL A 152 3.09 5.29 -4.15
CA VAL A 152 2.25 4.28 -4.78
C VAL A 152 1.99 3.15 -3.80
N GLU A 153 0.73 2.78 -3.68
CA GLU A 153 0.33 1.62 -2.89
C GLU A 153 -0.27 0.56 -3.80
N VAL A 154 0.11 -0.69 -3.58
CA VAL A 154 -0.49 -1.83 -4.27
C VAL A 154 -1.32 -2.62 -3.28
N GLY A 155 -2.63 -2.70 -3.54
CA GLY A 155 -3.60 -3.37 -2.71
C GLY A 155 -3.78 -4.83 -3.07
N VAL A 156 -5.01 -5.22 -3.39
CA VAL A 156 -5.33 -6.58 -3.85
C VAL A 156 -4.50 -6.90 -5.08
N VAL A 157 -3.79 -8.03 -5.05
CA VAL A 157 -3.07 -8.60 -6.21
C VAL A 157 -3.49 -10.05 -6.37
N HIS A 158 -3.90 -10.42 -7.59
CA HIS A 158 -4.41 -11.76 -7.86
C HIS A 158 -4.04 -12.24 -9.27
N GLU A 159 -3.45 -13.44 -9.37
CA GLU A 159 -3.30 -14.12 -10.65
C GLU A 159 -4.66 -14.55 -11.20
N LEU A 160 -4.98 -14.08 -12.41
CA LEU A 160 -6.22 -14.40 -13.11
C LEU A 160 -6.10 -15.68 -13.94
N ASP A 161 -4.93 -15.90 -14.55
CA ASP A 161 -4.67 -17.02 -15.44
C ASP A 161 -3.16 -17.29 -15.54
N ARG A 162 -2.79 -18.54 -15.83
CA ARG A 162 -1.41 -18.96 -16.05
C ARG A 162 -1.34 -20.08 -17.07
N SER A 163 -0.49 -19.90 -18.07
CA SER A 163 -0.21 -20.89 -19.11
C SER A 163 1.22 -20.75 -19.62
N ASP A 164 1.92 -21.87 -19.79
CA ASP A 164 3.20 -21.97 -20.51
C ASP A 164 4.25 -20.87 -20.17
N GLY A 165 4.51 -20.64 -18.88
CA GLY A 165 5.49 -19.64 -18.45
C GLY A 165 5.05 -18.20 -18.67
N ALA A 166 3.76 -17.97 -18.90
CA ALA A 166 3.10 -16.68 -18.88
C ALA A 166 1.96 -16.67 -17.86
N ALA A 167 1.66 -15.50 -17.33
CA ALA A 167 0.52 -15.31 -16.44
C ALA A 167 -0.09 -13.92 -16.64
N THR A 168 -1.35 -13.81 -16.24
CA THR A 168 -2.03 -12.52 -16.15
C THR A 168 -2.35 -12.24 -14.69
N VAL A 169 -1.99 -11.06 -14.20
CA VAL A 169 -2.19 -10.65 -12.82
C VAL A 169 -3.01 -9.37 -12.79
N ALA A 170 -4.08 -9.34 -12.01
CA ALA A 170 -4.80 -8.13 -11.68
C ALA A 170 -4.25 -7.52 -10.39
N ALA A 171 -4.22 -6.19 -10.31
CA ALA A 171 -3.90 -5.48 -9.09
C ALA A 171 -4.66 -4.16 -8.98
N GLN A 172 -5.11 -3.81 -7.77
CA GLN A 172 -5.56 -2.46 -7.46
C GLN A 172 -4.39 -1.62 -6.97
N VAL A 173 -4.29 -0.39 -7.48
CA VAL A 173 -3.15 0.49 -7.22
C VAL A 173 -3.66 1.87 -6.89
N LEU A 174 -3.19 2.44 -5.79
CA LEU A 174 -3.45 3.82 -5.41
C LEU A 174 -2.19 4.64 -5.67
N SER A 175 -2.26 5.62 -6.57
CA SER A 175 -1.16 6.57 -6.81
C SER A 175 -1.45 7.92 -6.17
N TYR A 176 -0.40 8.54 -5.64
CA TYR A 176 -0.42 9.89 -5.12
C TYR A 176 0.44 10.73 -6.06
N ASP A 177 -0.13 11.71 -6.74
CA ASP A 177 0.57 12.50 -7.75
C ASP A 177 0.51 13.99 -7.45
N ASN A 178 1.64 14.69 -7.61
CA ASN A 178 1.69 16.14 -7.57
C ASN A 178 1.22 16.73 -8.90
N VAL A 179 0.02 17.28 -8.92
CA VAL A 179 -0.58 17.98 -10.05
C VAL A 179 -0.75 19.44 -9.65
N ASP A 180 0.03 20.32 -10.27
CA ASP A 180 -0.01 21.78 -10.04
C ASP A 180 0.11 22.21 -8.57
N GLY A 181 0.93 21.48 -7.79
CA GLY A 181 1.13 21.74 -6.36
C GLY A 181 0.08 21.08 -5.45
N ARG A 182 -0.85 20.31 -6.01
CA ARG A 182 -1.86 19.52 -5.28
C ARG A 182 -1.55 18.03 -5.39
N VAL A 183 -1.91 17.27 -4.36
CA VAL A 183 -1.77 15.83 -4.25
C VAL A 183 -3.10 15.26 -4.69
N ILE A 184 -3.08 14.62 -5.84
CA ILE A 184 -4.22 13.96 -6.42
C ILE A 184 -4.03 12.47 -6.23
N LEU A 185 -5.00 11.84 -5.58
CA LEU A 185 -5.07 10.40 -5.43
C LEU A 185 -5.84 9.81 -6.60
N GLN A 186 -5.34 8.71 -7.14
CA GLN A 186 -5.98 7.98 -8.23
C GLN A 186 -5.97 6.48 -7.91
N LEU A 187 -7.16 5.90 -7.87
CA LEU A 187 -7.34 4.46 -7.71
C LEU A 187 -7.47 3.82 -9.09
N TRP A 188 -6.62 2.85 -9.38
CA TRP A 188 -6.53 2.17 -10.65
C TRP A 188 -6.81 0.68 -10.50
N ASP A 189 -7.55 0.10 -11.45
CA ASP A 189 -7.48 -1.32 -11.74
C ASP A 189 -6.38 -1.54 -12.79
N THR A 190 -5.48 -2.49 -12.53
CA THR A 190 -4.34 -2.76 -13.39
C THR A 190 -4.31 -4.23 -13.75
N ARG A 191 -4.00 -4.52 -15.01
CA ARG A 191 -3.85 -5.88 -15.52
C ARG A 191 -2.50 -6.03 -16.18
N TRP A 192 -1.69 -6.91 -15.59
CA TRP A 192 -0.34 -7.19 -16.01
C TRP A 192 -0.28 -8.50 -16.79
N ALA A 193 0.38 -8.46 -17.95
CA ALA A 193 0.92 -9.65 -18.59
C ALA A 193 2.34 -9.85 -18.11
N VAL A 194 2.65 -11.03 -17.57
CA VAL A 194 3.96 -11.37 -17.04
C VAL A 194 4.48 -12.67 -17.64
N THR A 195 5.80 -12.82 -17.70
CA THR A 195 6.45 -14.02 -18.25
C THR A 195 7.59 -14.49 -17.34
N GLN A 196 7.76 -15.81 -17.26
CA GLN A 196 8.82 -16.45 -16.51
C GLN A 196 10.11 -16.41 -17.32
N THR A 197 11.18 -15.94 -16.68
CA THR A 197 12.54 -15.94 -17.23
C THR A 197 13.48 -16.73 -16.32
N ALA A 198 14.74 -16.90 -16.73
CA ALA A 198 15.76 -17.52 -15.88
C ALA A 198 15.98 -16.75 -14.57
N ASP A 199 15.72 -15.44 -14.55
CA ASP A 199 15.91 -14.55 -13.39
C ASP A 199 14.60 -14.30 -12.62
N GLY A 200 13.56 -15.11 -12.85
CA GLY A 200 12.22 -14.96 -12.27
C GLY A 200 11.20 -14.32 -13.20
N TRP A 201 10.03 -14.00 -12.68
CA TRP A 201 8.94 -13.38 -13.43
C TRP A 201 9.22 -11.93 -13.80
N ARG A 202 8.82 -11.52 -15.00
CA ARG A 202 9.07 -10.17 -15.57
C ARG A 202 7.85 -9.62 -16.29
N GLY A 203 7.75 -8.29 -16.31
CA GLY A 203 6.59 -7.57 -16.85
C GLY A 203 6.68 -7.40 -18.36
N VAL A 204 5.66 -7.85 -19.07
CA VAL A 204 5.60 -7.71 -20.52
C VAL A 204 4.84 -6.45 -20.90
N SER A 205 3.67 -6.24 -20.30
CA SER A 205 2.85 -5.06 -20.49
C SER A 205 1.86 -4.92 -19.32
N ALA A 206 1.33 -3.71 -19.18
CA ALA A 206 0.25 -3.41 -18.25
C ALA A 206 -0.83 -2.59 -18.98
N THR A 207 -2.08 -2.86 -18.67
CA THR A 207 -3.20 -1.96 -18.97
C THR A 207 -3.79 -1.45 -17.67
N THR A 208 -4.24 -0.20 -17.66
CA THR A 208 -4.77 0.46 -16.47
C THR A 208 -6.13 1.08 -16.77
N GLU A 209 -7.07 0.94 -15.84
CA GLU A 209 -8.37 1.60 -15.85
C GLU A 209 -8.47 2.48 -14.59
N LEU A 210 -8.78 3.76 -14.76
CA LEU A 210 -9.01 4.66 -13.63
C LEU A 210 -10.38 4.34 -13.04
N LEU A 211 -10.40 3.92 -11.78
CA LEU A 211 -11.63 3.65 -11.03
C LEU A 211 -12.15 4.89 -10.33
N ASP A 212 -11.24 5.64 -9.68
CA ASP A 212 -11.61 6.85 -8.95
C ASP A 212 -10.45 7.85 -8.88
N ARG A 213 -10.79 9.13 -8.63
CA ARG A 213 -9.84 10.23 -8.54
C ARG A 213 -10.35 11.32 -7.60
N TRP A 214 -9.54 11.67 -6.61
CA TRP A 214 -9.86 12.73 -5.66
C TRP A 214 -8.61 13.53 -5.27
N GLU A 215 -8.81 14.72 -4.73
CA GLU A 215 -7.74 15.52 -4.13
C GLU A 215 -7.54 15.07 -2.69
N ALA A 216 -6.28 14.95 -2.25
CA ALA A 216 -5.96 14.68 -0.85
C ALA A 216 -6.56 15.78 0.03
N PRO A 217 -7.14 15.43 1.19
CA PRO A 217 -7.52 16.42 2.16
C PRO A 217 -6.30 17.25 2.56
N TYR A 218 -6.43 18.57 2.48
CA TYR A 218 -5.46 19.51 3.01
C TYR A 218 -6.02 20.11 4.28
N TYR A 219 -5.13 20.30 5.26
CA TYR A 219 -5.36 21.21 6.36
C TYR A 219 -5.97 22.54 5.86
N PRO A 220 -7.11 22.99 6.42
CA PRO A 220 -7.57 24.37 6.28
C PRO A 220 -6.64 25.38 6.96
#